data_AF-A0AAV7X5B7-F1
#
_entry.id   AF-A0AAV7X5B7-F1
#
_cell.length_a   1.000
_cell.length_b   1.000
_cell.length_c   1.000
_cell.angle_alpha   90.00
_cell.angle_beta   90.00
_cell.angle_gamma   90.00
#
_symmetry.space_group_name_H-M   'P 1'
#
loop_
_entity.id
_entity.type
_entity.pdbx_description
1 polymer ?
#
loop_
_entity_poly.entity_id
_entity_poly.type
_entity_poly.pdbx_seq_one_letter_code
_entity_poly.pdbx_strand_id
1 'polypeptide(L)'
;MAVRVRVLQSLVLALVCVSLVVYSSYYASASGPSGPQLPLQAAAQRAPAPSRFCRAAPPSQTSAAGGDTAASRSSRNASTLQALQDTADPLSNVLVGGVNASTIAEEVGAVIVGVGSVSLANNLTPVTGGPSGKAAAKPVPANATGSTAAPSGGGSIQRIPPPPAKDANATLDATTKGVITRSIYESGHDIANLEICPDLGRNLQVFIAVTSAPSHRDARMAVRQTWGHFQQRSDVAIAFMLGATNNPELEKSLAAEAAMYNDLIRGRFLDSYNNLTLKTISMLEWVDNYCSEVKFILKTDDDMFINVNKLMAFITKHADVKRTIFGRLAKKWKPIRNKKSKYYVSPQQYKRVVFPDFTTGPAYLMSQDVVHDLYTTALKQMYLKLEDVYTTGIVAHSVGVKRVHVNEFLNKRVAFNACNIQKGISIHMVKYHEQFDLWKKLLDGRTKCK
;
A
#
# COMPACT_ATOMS: atom_id res chain seq x y z
N MET A 1 28.10 0.39 35.06
CA MET A 1 27.18 -0.19 34.06
C MET A 1 27.84 -0.54 32.72
N ALA A 2 28.59 0.35 32.07
CA ALA A 2 29.10 0.15 30.69
C ALA A 2 29.84 -1.18 30.39
N VAL A 3 30.58 -1.73 31.36
CA VAL A 3 31.28 -3.03 31.20
C VAL A 3 30.31 -4.21 31.04
N ARG A 4 29.18 -4.22 31.77
CA ARG A 4 28.18 -5.31 31.69
C ARG A 4 27.46 -5.33 30.33
N VAL A 5 27.24 -4.16 29.73
CA VAL A 5 26.60 -4.04 28.40
C VAL A 5 27.49 -4.66 27.31
N ARG A 6 28.80 -4.40 27.35
CA ARG A 6 29.76 -4.96 26.36
C ARG A 6 29.86 -6.48 26.44
N VAL A 7 29.87 -7.05 27.65
CA VAL A 7 29.88 -8.50 27.85
C VAL A 7 28.61 -9.15 27.31
N LEU A 8 27.44 -8.54 27.56
CA LEU A 8 26.16 -9.02 27.04
C LEU A 8 26.12 -9.00 25.50
N GLN A 9 26.62 -7.92 24.89
CA GLN A 9 26.67 -7.77 23.43
C GLN A 9 27.58 -8.83 22.77
N SER A 10 28.75 -9.12 23.35
CA SER A 10 29.63 -10.19 22.88
C SER A 10 29.02 -11.59 23.02
N LEU A 11 28.27 -11.85 24.09
CA LEU A 11 27.56 -13.12 24.29
C LEU A 11 26.43 -13.33 23.27
N VAL A 12 25.65 -12.28 22.96
CA VAL A 12 24.59 -12.35 21.93
C VAL A 12 25.19 -12.60 20.54
N LEU A 13 26.28 -11.92 20.18
CA LEU A 13 27.00 -12.16 18.92
C LEU A 13 27.57 -13.58 18.83
N ALA A 14 28.14 -14.11 19.92
CA ALA A 14 28.62 -15.48 19.97
C ALA A 14 27.50 -16.51 19.77
N LEU A 15 26.34 -16.32 20.42
CA LEU A 15 25.17 -17.19 20.26
C LEU A 15 24.64 -17.18 18.82
N VAL A 16 24.52 -16.01 18.19
CA VAL A 16 24.09 -15.90 16.78
C VAL A 16 25.07 -16.61 15.83
N CYS A 17 26.38 -16.49 16.05
CA CYS A 17 27.38 -17.23 15.26
C CYS A 17 27.25 -18.75 15.44
N VAL A 18 27.05 -19.25 16.66
CA VAL A 18 26.86 -20.68 16.90
C VAL A 18 25.59 -21.20 16.22
N SER A 19 24.47 -20.47 16.30
CA SER A 19 23.23 -20.84 15.61
C SER A 19 23.41 -20.91 14.08
N LEU A 20 24.13 -19.97 13.47
CA LEU A 20 24.39 -19.98 12.02
C LEU A 20 25.30 -21.15 11.59
N VAL A 21 26.31 -21.49 12.38
CA VAL A 21 27.17 -22.65 12.10
C VAL A 21 26.38 -23.96 12.20
N VAL A 22 25.58 -24.15 13.26
CA VAL A 22 24.73 -25.34 13.41
C VAL A 22 23.71 -25.45 12.27
N TYR A 23 23.08 -24.35 11.87
CA TYR A 23 22.14 -24.32 10.74
C TYR A 23 22.82 -24.73 9.43
N SER A 24 24.02 -24.21 9.16
CA SER A 24 24.78 -24.55 7.95
C SER A 24 25.28 -26.00 7.94
N SER A 25 25.64 -26.57 9.10
CA SER A 25 26.01 -27.98 9.22
C SER A 25 24.81 -28.92 9.05
N TYR A 26 23.62 -28.53 9.52
CA TYR A 26 22.41 -29.35 9.41
C TYR A 26 21.99 -29.57 7.95
N TYR A 27 22.11 -28.54 7.11
CA TYR A 27 21.83 -28.64 5.67
C TYR A 27 22.97 -29.27 4.84
N ALA A 28 24.19 -29.34 5.36
CA ALA A 28 25.32 -29.97 4.67
C ALA A 28 25.34 -31.52 4.78
N SER A 29 24.61 -32.10 5.72
CA SER A 29 24.54 -33.57 5.92
C SER A 29 23.34 -34.25 5.25
N ALA A 30 22.47 -33.50 4.58
CA ALA A 30 21.24 -34.00 3.95
C ALA A 30 21.44 -34.48 2.49
N SER A 31 22.47 -35.29 2.24
CA SER A 31 22.67 -35.95 0.94
C SER A 31 23.43 -37.29 1.08
N GLY A 32 22.70 -38.41 1.02
CA GLY A 32 23.22 -39.78 1.01
C GLY A 32 22.91 -40.51 -0.31
N PRO A 33 23.55 -41.66 -0.63
CA PRO A 33 23.88 -41.98 -2.02
C PRO A 33 23.22 -43.24 -2.62
N SER A 34 22.99 -43.22 -3.94
CA SER A 34 22.91 -44.41 -4.80
C SER A 34 23.21 -44.03 -6.28
N GLY A 35 23.99 -44.86 -6.99
CA GLY A 35 24.49 -44.61 -8.36
C GLY A 35 23.62 -45.21 -9.48
N PRO A 36 24.11 -45.39 -10.74
CA PRO A 36 25.53 -45.60 -11.13
C PRO A 36 26.12 -44.66 -12.22
N GLN A 37 27.40 -44.93 -12.53
CA GLN A 37 28.38 -44.29 -13.44
C GLN A 37 28.20 -44.67 -14.93
N LEU A 38 28.84 -44.14 -16.00
CA LEU A 38 29.91 -43.13 -16.35
C LEU A 38 29.67 -42.79 -17.90
N PRO A 39 30.52 -42.11 -18.74
CA PRO A 39 31.85 -41.50 -18.54
C PRO A 39 32.04 -40.02 -18.99
N LEU A 40 33.28 -39.55 -18.77
CA LEU A 40 33.88 -38.23 -19.02
C LEU A 40 33.74 -37.66 -20.45
N GLN A 41 33.74 -36.31 -20.55
CA GLN A 41 34.78 -35.57 -21.29
C GLN A 41 35.05 -34.19 -20.65
N ALA A 42 36.21 -33.60 -20.92
CA ALA A 42 36.88 -32.65 -20.01
C ALA A 42 37.10 -31.24 -20.59
N ALA A 43 37.12 -30.24 -19.69
CA ALA A 43 37.92 -29.02 -19.84
C ALA A 43 38.30 -28.50 -18.45
N ALA A 44 39.56 -28.11 -18.24
CA ALA A 44 40.09 -27.70 -16.95
C ALA A 44 40.72 -26.30 -17.03
N GLN A 45 40.62 -25.52 -15.95
CA GLN A 45 41.76 -25.06 -15.13
C GLN A 45 41.48 -23.79 -14.30
N ARG A 46 41.83 -23.89 -13.00
CA ARG A 46 42.47 -22.87 -12.13
C ARG A 46 41.73 -21.55 -11.84
N ALA A 47 41.25 -21.46 -10.59
CA ALA A 47 41.26 -20.23 -9.81
C ALA A 47 42.56 -20.11 -8.98
N PRO A 48 42.96 -18.90 -8.56
CA PRO A 48 43.79 -18.67 -7.38
C PRO A 48 43.03 -17.96 -6.24
N ALA A 49 43.44 -18.23 -5.00
CA ALA A 49 42.83 -17.78 -3.76
C ALA A 49 43.41 -16.41 -3.26
N PRO A 50 42.87 -15.80 -2.19
CA PRO A 50 43.03 -14.35 -1.93
C PRO A 50 44.22 -13.96 -1.05
N SER A 51 44.64 -12.70 -1.14
CA SER A 51 45.60 -12.07 -0.23
C SER A 51 44.93 -11.09 0.76
N ARG A 52 45.40 -11.13 2.01
CA ARG A 52 45.07 -10.15 3.08
C ARG A 52 45.90 -8.88 2.89
N PHE A 53 45.47 -7.74 3.43
CA PHE A 53 46.29 -6.95 4.38
C PHE A 53 45.49 -5.78 5.00
N CYS A 54 45.72 -5.52 6.28
CA CYS A 54 45.29 -4.29 6.98
C CYS A 54 46.51 -3.41 7.26
N ARG A 55 46.38 -2.07 7.10
CA ARG A 55 46.87 -1.06 8.07
C ARG A 55 46.51 0.38 7.63
N ALA A 56 46.53 1.29 8.59
CA ALA A 56 46.22 2.71 8.43
C ALA A 56 47.43 3.60 8.75
N ALA A 57 47.47 4.81 8.20
CA ALA A 57 48.43 5.88 8.50
C ALA A 57 47.79 7.28 8.18
N PRO A 58 48.35 8.41 8.68
CA PRO A 58 47.55 9.58 9.09
C PRO A 58 47.69 10.82 8.15
N PRO A 59 47.07 12.00 8.45
CA PRO A 59 46.87 13.07 7.47
C PRO A 59 47.97 14.14 7.45
N SER A 60 48.07 14.87 6.33
CA SER A 60 48.88 16.08 6.17
C SER A 60 48.01 17.36 6.20
N GLN A 61 48.56 18.44 6.76
CA GLN A 61 47.97 19.78 6.76
C GLN A 61 48.64 20.65 5.68
N THR A 62 47.93 21.64 5.14
CA THR A 62 48.50 22.98 4.88
C THR A 62 47.42 24.04 4.64
N SER A 63 47.66 25.20 5.26
CA SER A 63 47.08 26.54 5.06
C SER A 63 47.58 27.21 3.76
N ALA A 64 47.15 28.38 3.29
CA ALA A 64 45.94 29.23 3.41
C ALA A 64 46.16 30.49 2.51
N ALA A 65 45.18 31.42 2.48
CA ALA A 65 45.20 32.74 1.80
C ALA A 65 45.20 32.72 0.25
N GLY A 66 44.61 33.70 -0.45
CA GLY A 66 43.81 34.87 -0.03
C GLY A 66 43.43 35.74 -1.25
N GLY A 67 42.53 36.72 -1.10
CA GLY A 67 42.22 37.67 -2.18
C GLY A 67 40.79 38.22 -2.16
N ASP A 68 40.64 39.49 -1.78
CA ASP A 68 39.37 40.21 -1.67
C ASP A 68 38.87 40.86 -2.97
N THR A 69 37.56 41.19 -3.01
CA THR A 69 36.91 42.47 -3.42
C THR A 69 35.48 42.16 -3.90
N ALA A 70 34.36 42.72 -3.42
CA ALA A 70 33.95 44.04 -2.87
C ALA A 70 33.21 44.93 -3.91
N ALA A 71 32.14 45.59 -3.44
CA ALA A 71 31.32 46.62 -4.11
C ALA A 71 30.42 46.18 -5.30
N SER A 72 29.23 46.77 -5.56
CA SER A 72 28.32 47.57 -4.70
C SER A 72 26.93 47.77 -5.35
N ARG A 73 25.94 48.24 -4.57
CA ARG A 73 24.79 49.11 -4.92
C ARG A 73 23.95 48.82 -6.20
N SER A 74 22.63 48.67 -6.03
CA SER A 74 21.65 49.77 -6.30
C SER A 74 20.19 49.32 -6.13
N SER A 75 19.35 50.23 -5.64
CA SER A 75 17.89 50.16 -5.56
C SER A 75 17.17 50.32 -6.92
N ARG A 76 15.93 49.78 -7.06
CA ARG A 76 14.69 50.58 -7.25
C ARG A 76 13.41 49.73 -7.40
N ASN A 77 12.39 50.12 -6.62
CA ASN A 77 10.95 50.24 -6.90
C ASN A 77 10.15 49.21 -7.74
N ALA A 78 9.17 48.62 -7.03
CA ALA A 78 7.71 48.73 -7.28
C ALA A 78 7.04 48.19 -8.57
N SER A 79 6.07 47.30 -8.32
CA SER A 79 4.75 47.16 -8.98
C SER A 79 4.65 47.14 -10.52
N THR A 80 4.14 46.02 -11.06
CA THR A 80 2.95 46.03 -11.92
C THR A 80 2.23 44.68 -11.83
N LEU A 81 0.90 44.74 -11.74
CA LEU A 81 -0.02 43.62 -11.79
C LEU A 81 -0.39 43.39 -13.26
N GLN A 82 -0.06 42.23 -13.85
CA GLN A 82 -0.81 41.76 -15.02
C GLN A 82 -0.82 40.24 -15.12
N ALA A 83 -2.02 39.69 -15.32
CA ALA A 83 -2.22 38.28 -15.56
C ALA A 83 -2.01 37.99 -17.05
N LEU A 84 -1.32 36.88 -17.34
CA LEU A 84 -1.34 36.25 -18.66
C LEU A 84 -1.77 34.80 -18.51
N GLN A 85 -2.91 34.50 -19.14
CA GLN A 85 -3.29 33.15 -19.52
C GLN A 85 -2.66 32.87 -20.87
N ASP A 86 -1.86 31.81 -20.97
CA ASP A 86 -1.45 31.19 -22.23
C ASP A 86 -1.30 29.68 -21.97
N THR A 87 -2.22 28.87 -22.49
CA THR A 87 -2.16 28.07 -23.74
C THR A 87 -1.50 26.71 -23.56
N ALA A 88 -2.01 25.71 -24.29
CA ALA A 88 -1.73 24.29 -24.07
C ALA A 88 -0.75 23.69 -25.09
N ASP A 89 -0.01 22.67 -24.64
CA ASP A 89 0.78 21.67 -25.37
C ASP A 89 1.91 22.16 -26.31
N PRO A 90 2.96 21.33 -26.46
CA PRO A 90 2.94 20.43 -27.62
C PRO A 90 3.34 18.97 -27.35
N LEU A 91 2.52 18.08 -27.90
CA LEU A 91 2.85 16.91 -28.73
C LEU A 91 3.97 15.94 -28.29
N SER A 92 3.55 14.70 -28.02
CA SER A 92 4.34 13.49 -28.23
C SER A 92 3.89 12.78 -29.53
N ASN A 93 4.72 12.79 -30.56
CA ASN A 93 4.53 11.97 -31.76
C ASN A 93 5.05 10.55 -31.53
N VAL A 94 4.23 9.53 -31.83
CA VAL A 94 4.70 8.16 -32.08
C VAL A 94 4.07 7.71 -33.39
N LEU A 95 4.93 7.32 -34.34
CA LEU A 95 4.53 6.84 -35.66
C LEU A 95 3.87 5.46 -35.55
N VAL A 96 2.71 5.30 -36.20
CA VAL A 96 2.13 3.99 -36.48
C VAL A 96 2.63 3.54 -37.85
N GLY A 97 3.49 2.51 -37.86
CA GLY A 97 3.87 1.78 -39.06
C GLY A 97 3.46 0.32 -38.88
N GLY A 98 2.39 -0.10 -39.56
CA GLY A 98 1.93 -1.49 -39.54
C GLY A 98 2.55 -2.29 -40.68
N VAL A 99 3.02 -3.50 -40.38
CA VAL A 99 3.26 -4.56 -41.38
C VAL A 99 2.84 -5.89 -40.75
N ASN A 100 2.23 -6.77 -41.53
CA ASN A 100 1.67 -8.04 -41.05
C ASN A 100 2.01 -9.15 -42.06
N ALA A 101 2.82 -10.15 -41.68
CA ALA A 101 3.10 -11.35 -42.47
C ALA A 101 3.76 -12.49 -41.66
N SER A 102 2.96 -13.50 -41.32
CA SER A 102 3.22 -14.96 -41.40
C SER A 102 4.66 -15.57 -41.37
N THR A 103 4.83 -16.49 -40.41
CA THR A 103 5.41 -17.86 -40.56
C THR A 103 6.91 -18.08 -40.76
N ILE A 104 7.57 -18.68 -39.74
CA ILE A 104 8.36 -19.92 -39.89
C ILE A 104 8.28 -20.77 -38.58
N ALA A 105 8.35 -22.09 -38.70
CA ALA A 105 8.56 -23.06 -37.60
C ALA A 105 10.08 -23.13 -37.23
N GLU A 106 10.63 -23.95 -36.32
CA GLU A 106 10.24 -25.29 -35.85
C GLU A 106 11.05 -25.71 -34.58
N GLU A 107 10.55 -26.70 -33.82
CA GLU A 107 11.26 -27.65 -32.93
C GLU A 107 12.08 -27.13 -31.70
N VAL A 108 12.19 -27.83 -30.55
CA VAL A 108 11.89 -29.19 -30.02
C VAL A 108 11.34 -29.00 -28.58
N GLY A 109 10.71 -29.93 -27.86
CA GLY A 109 10.46 -31.38 -27.96
C GLY A 109 9.79 -31.82 -26.64
N ALA A 110 8.99 -32.90 -26.64
CA ALA A 110 8.02 -33.19 -25.57
C ALA A 110 8.61 -33.81 -24.29
N VAL A 111 7.82 -33.86 -23.21
CA VAL A 111 7.26 -35.10 -22.62
C VAL A 111 6.27 -34.77 -21.49
N ILE A 112 5.09 -35.43 -21.51
CA ILE A 112 4.13 -35.43 -20.40
C ILE A 112 4.40 -36.67 -19.53
N VAL A 113 4.48 -36.49 -18.21
CA VAL A 113 4.35 -37.61 -17.25
C VAL A 113 3.31 -37.21 -16.20
N GLY A 114 2.15 -37.86 -16.25
CA GLY A 114 1.19 -37.83 -15.15
C GLY A 114 1.54 -38.91 -14.13
N VAL A 115 1.38 -38.61 -12.84
CA VAL A 115 1.45 -39.62 -11.77
C VAL A 115 0.29 -39.38 -10.80
N GLY A 116 -0.46 -40.45 -10.50
CA GLY A 116 -1.74 -40.38 -9.81
C GLY A 116 -1.64 -40.20 -8.29
N SER A 117 -2.76 -39.80 -7.70
CA SER A 117 -2.91 -39.67 -6.25
C SER A 117 -3.00 -41.04 -5.57
N VAL A 118 -2.30 -41.21 -4.46
CA VAL A 118 -2.50 -42.33 -3.53
C VAL A 118 -3.00 -41.76 -2.21
N SER A 119 -4.15 -42.27 -1.74
CA SER A 119 -4.76 -41.87 -0.47
C SER A 119 -4.38 -42.86 0.63
N LEU A 120 -3.87 -42.37 1.76
CA LEU A 120 -3.59 -43.19 2.95
C LEU A 120 -4.65 -42.95 4.02
N ALA A 121 -5.37 -44.00 4.38
CA ALA A 121 -6.29 -44.02 5.51
C ALA A 121 -5.58 -44.55 6.75
N ASN A 122 -5.82 -43.93 7.91
CA ASN A 122 -5.40 -44.46 9.21
C ASN A 122 -6.64 -44.71 10.09
N ASN A 123 -6.84 -45.98 10.44
CA ASN A 123 -7.74 -46.41 11.52
C ASN A 123 -7.01 -46.28 12.86
N LEU A 124 -7.68 -45.75 13.88
CA LEU A 124 -7.33 -45.99 15.28
C LEU A 124 -8.61 -46.34 16.07
N THR A 125 -8.54 -47.43 16.81
CA THR A 125 -9.62 -47.95 17.65
C THR A 125 -9.62 -47.32 19.05
N PRO A 126 -10.77 -47.25 19.76
CA PRO A 126 -10.87 -46.64 21.07
C PRO A 126 -10.63 -47.64 22.22
N VAL A 127 -10.15 -47.13 23.36
CA VAL A 127 -10.05 -47.87 24.64
C VAL A 127 -11.22 -47.48 25.56
N THR A 128 -11.72 -48.47 26.31
CA THR A 128 -12.92 -48.45 27.17
C THR A 128 -12.65 -47.90 28.58
N GLY A 129 -13.70 -47.43 29.31
CA GLY A 129 -13.44 -46.84 30.64
C GLY A 129 -14.56 -46.42 31.61
N GLY A 130 -15.74 -47.06 31.64
CA GLY A 130 -16.54 -47.18 32.88
C GLY A 130 -17.45 -46.01 33.37
N PRO A 131 -18.33 -46.25 34.39
CA PRO A 131 -19.62 -45.54 34.51
C PRO A 131 -20.02 -45.00 35.91
N SER A 132 -21.01 -44.09 35.96
CA SER A 132 -22.05 -43.88 37.01
C SER A 132 -22.76 -42.52 36.80
N GLY A 133 -24.05 -42.28 37.09
CA GLY A 133 -25.16 -43.16 37.47
C GLY A 133 -26.37 -42.37 38.04
N LYS A 134 -27.60 -42.67 37.55
CA LYS A 134 -28.96 -42.46 38.15
C LYS A 134 -29.37 -41.01 38.57
N ALA A 135 -30.39 -40.38 37.96
CA ALA A 135 -31.86 -40.52 38.16
C ALA A 135 -32.37 -39.89 39.49
N ALA A 136 -33.57 -39.29 39.66
CA ALA A 136 -34.84 -39.16 38.88
C ALA A 136 -35.74 -38.05 39.52
N ALA A 137 -36.94 -37.60 39.07
CA ALA A 137 -37.65 -37.52 37.77
C ALA A 137 -39.08 -36.90 37.96
N LYS A 138 -39.81 -36.58 36.86
CA LYS A 138 -41.30 -36.48 36.70
C LYS A 138 -42.09 -35.25 37.28
N PRO A 139 -43.38 -34.97 36.87
CA PRO A 139 -44.09 -35.26 35.58
C PRO A 139 -45.18 -34.24 35.04
N VAL A 140 -45.45 -34.26 33.70
CA VAL A 140 -46.80 -34.23 33.01
C VAL A 140 -47.67 -32.91 33.04
N PRO A 141 -48.66 -32.63 32.13
CA PRO A 141 -49.14 -33.22 30.83
C PRO A 141 -49.04 -32.21 29.63
N ALA A 142 -49.71 -32.35 28.46
CA ALA A 142 -49.79 -33.43 27.44
C ALA A 142 -50.75 -33.00 26.28
N ASN A 143 -50.34 -33.12 25.00
CA ASN A 143 -51.13 -33.24 23.74
C ASN A 143 -50.25 -32.84 22.52
N ALA A 144 -50.38 -33.39 21.30
CA ALA A 144 -50.94 -34.66 20.83
C ALA A 144 -50.41 -34.98 19.40
N THR A 145 -50.21 -36.27 19.10
CA THR A 145 -50.25 -36.93 17.76
C THR A 145 -49.55 -36.31 16.52
N GLY A 146 -48.58 -37.05 15.95
CA GLY A 146 -48.10 -36.90 14.57
C GLY A 146 -46.97 -37.88 14.25
N SER A 147 -47.15 -38.79 13.29
CA SER A 147 -46.28 -39.96 13.07
C SER A 147 -45.30 -39.81 11.90
N THR A 148 -44.11 -40.42 12.05
CA THR A 148 -43.22 -40.98 10.99
C THR A 148 -42.80 -40.11 9.80
N ALA A 149 -41.52 -39.72 9.76
CA ALA A 149 -40.51 -40.26 8.81
C ALA A 149 -39.14 -39.57 8.99
N ALA A 150 -38.05 -40.35 8.92
CA ALA A 150 -36.71 -39.83 8.62
C ALA A 150 -36.37 -40.20 7.16
N PRO A 151 -35.56 -39.40 6.46
CA PRO A 151 -34.15 -39.82 6.38
C PRO A 151 -33.12 -38.68 6.42
N SER A 152 -31.87 -39.11 6.53
CA SER A 152 -30.62 -38.34 6.50
C SER A 152 -30.35 -37.63 5.17
N GLY A 153 -29.65 -36.48 5.25
CA GLY A 153 -29.06 -35.80 4.10
C GLY A 153 -27.97 -34.83 4.55
N GLY A 154 -26.70 -35.11 4.22
CA GLY A 154 -25.57 -34.27 4.61
C GLY A 154 -25.50 -32.98 3.79
N GLY A 155 -25.47 -31.82 4.47
CA GLY A 155 -25.31 -30.52 3.82
C GLY A 155 -23.88 -30.31 3.33
N SER A 156 -23.67 -30.35 2.01
CA SER A 156 -22.44 -29.87 1.40
C SER A 156 -22.40 -28.34 1.40
N ILE A 157 -21.26 -27.77 1.76
CA ILE A 157 -21.05 -26.31 1.67
C ILE A 157 -20.96 -25.95 0.19
N GLN A 158 -22.05 -25.43 -0.39
CA GLN A 158 -22.03 -24.88 -1.73
C GLN A 158 -21.15 -23.62 -1.76
N ARG A 159 -20.11 -23.66 -2.58
CA ARG A 159 -19.31 -22.48 -2.92
C ARG A 159 -20.19 -21.57 -3.78
N ILE A 160 -20.48 -20.37 -3.28
CA ILE A 160 -21.22 -19.35 -4.05
C ILE A 160 -20.39 -19.00 -5.30
N PRO A 161 -20.96 -19.02 -6.52
CA PRO A 161 -20.24 -18.62 -7.72
C PRO A 161 -19.80 -17.16 -7.63
N PRO A 162 -18.61 -16.80 -8.17
CA PRO A 162 -18.23 -15.38 -8.26
C PRO A 162 -19.27 -14.61 -9.08
N PRO A 163 -19.59 -13.36 -8.71
CA PRO A 163 -20.53 -12.54 -9.45
C PRO A 163 -20.05 -12.32 -10.89
N PRO A 164 -20.95 -12.19 -11.87
CA PRO A 164 -20.59 -12.02 -13.27
C PRO A 164 -19.73 -10.76 -13.45
N ALA A 165 -18.71 -10.87 -14.32
CA ALA A 165 -17.79 -9.78 -14.61
C ALA A 165 -18.55 -8.52 -15.06
N LYS A 166 -18.51 -7.46 -14.25
CA LYS A 166 -19.13 -6.18 -14.58
C LYS A 166 -18.29 -5.47 -15.63
N ASP A 167 -18.87 -5.23 -16.81
CA ASP A 167 -18.21 -4.52 -17.90
C ASP A 167 -17.71 -3.12 -17.46
N ALA A 168 -16.41 -2.90 -17.60
CA ALA A 168 -15.75 -1.64 -17.24
C ALA A 168 -16.23 -0.44 -18.11
N ASN A 169 -16.79 -0.71 -19.29
CA ASN A 169 -17.38 0.31 -20.16
C ASN A 169 -18.85 0.63 -19.80
N ALA A 170 -19.65 -0.38 -19.41
CA ALA A 170 -21.05 -0.15 -18.99
C ALA A 170 -21.12 0.69 -17.69
N THR A 171 -20.17 0.46 -16.77
CA THR A 171 -20.01 1.24 -15.54
C THR A 171 -19.58 2.70 -15.78
N LEU A 172 -18.86 2.99 -16.87
CA LEU A 172 -18.46 4.36 -17.21
C LEU A 172 -19.66 5.22 -17.65
N ASP A 173 -20.54 4.69 -18.50
CA ASP A 173 -21.75 5.42 -18.92
C ASP A 173 -22.72 5.61 -17.74
N ALA A 174 -22.92 4.57 -16.93
CA ALA A 174 -23.78 4.63 -15.74
C ALA A 174 -23.30 5.67 -14.71
N THR A 175 -21.99 5.75 -14.41
CA THR A 175 -21.46 6.72 -13.43
C THR A 175 -21.58 8.17 -13.91
N THR A 176 -21.46 8.44 -15.21
CA THR A 176 -21.65 9.82 -15.73
C THR A 176 -23.11 10.30 -15.70
N LYS A 177 -24.09 9.39 -15.61
CA LYS A 177 -25.52 9.74 -15.46
C LYS A 177 -25.89 10.21 -14.05
N GLY A 178 -24.97 10.08 -13.09
CA GLY A 178 -25.18 10.38 -11.67
C GLY A 178 -25.83 9.19 -10.97
N VAL A 179 -25.06 8.55 -10.08
CA VAL A 179 -25.50 7.41 -9.27
C VAL A 179 -25.15 7.67 -7.80
N ILE A 180 -26.00 7.25 -6.86
CA ILE A 180 -25.69 7.37 -5.42
C ILE A 180 -24.66 6.31 -5.05
N THR A 181 -23.62 6.70 -4.32
CA THR A 181 -22.45 5.84 -4.09
C THR A 181 -22.78 4.50 -3.43
N ARG A 182 -23.72 4.45 -2.47
CA ARG A 182 -24.16 3.17 -1.85
C ARG A 182 -24.76 2.13 -2.80
N SER A 183 -25.16 2.49 -4.02
CA SER A 183 -25.68 1.52 -4.99
C SER A 183 -24.62 0.95 -5.92
N ILE A 184 -23.36 1.37 -5.77
CA ILE A 184 -22.21 0.82 -6.51
C ILE A 184 -21.03 0.42 -5.60
N TYR A 185 -21.02 0.89 -4.35
CA TYR A 185 -20.08 0.46 -3.32
C TYR A 185 -20.57 -0.83 -2.64
N GLU A 186 -19.67 -1.81 -2.52
CA GLU A 186 -19.91 -3.06 -1.79
C GLU A 186 -19.05 -3.05 -0.51
N SER A 187 -19.70 -3.26 0.63
CA SER A 187 -19.08 -3.16 1.95
C SER A 187 -18.20 -4.38 2.27
N GLY A 188 -17.10 -4.11 2.97
CA GLY A 188 -16.15 -5.10 3.47
C GLY A 188 -14.98 -5.41 2.54
N HIS A 189 -14.15 -6.33 3.01
CA HIS A 189 -12.84 -6.64 2.45
C HIS A 189 -12.69 -8.15 2.24
N ASP A 190 -12.04 -8.53 1.15
CA ASP A 190 -11.70 -9.93 0.85
C ASP A 190 -10.38 -10.32 1.51
N ILE A 191 -9.50 -9.33 1.75
CA ILE A 191 -8.33 -9.44 2.61
C ILE A 191 -8.36 -8.24 3.55
N ALA A 192 -8.62 -8.47 4.83
CA ALA A 192 -8.76 -7.42 5.84
C ALA A 192 -7.49 -7.19 6.68
N ASN A 193 -6.63 -8.21 6.86
CA ASN A 193 -5.37 -8.14 7.61
C ASN A 193 -5.45 -7.33 8.92
N LEU A 194 -6.31 -7.76 9.85
CA LEU A 194 -6.62 -7.04 11.09
C LEU A 194 -5.38 -6.78 11.96
N GLU A 195 -4.37 -7.65 11.91
CA GLU A 195 -3.08 -7.53 12.59
C GLU A 195 -2.27 -6.25 12.21
N ILE A 196 -2.66 -5.55 11.13
CA ILE A 196 -2.06 -4.26 10.74
C ILE A 196 -2.38 -3.17 11.78
N CYS A 197 -3.52 -3.25 12.46
CA CYS A 197 -3.95 -2.25 13.45
C CYS A 197 -4.43 -2.93 14.74
N PRO A 198 -3.50 -3.49 15.54
CA PRO A 198 -3.82 -4.15 16.80
C PRO A 198 -4.43 -3.16 17.81
N ASP A 199 -5.29 -3.68 18.70
CA ASP A 199 -6.03 -2.88 19.71
C ASP A 199 -6.74 -1.65 19.10
N LEU A 200 -7.32 -1.82 17.90
CA LEU A 200 -7.96 -0.75 17.09
C LEU A 200 -7.05 0.46 16.81
N GLY A 201 -5.74 0.32 17.00
CA GLY A 201 -4.77 1.39 16.79
C GLY A 201 -4.55 2.31 17.98
N ARG A 202 -4.97 1.94 19.20
CA ARG A 202 -4.83 2.75 20.43
C ARG A 202 -3.42 3.32 20.68
N ASN A 203 -2.39 2.58 20.28
CA ASN A 203 -0.98 2.98 20.43
C ASN A 203 -0.39 3.66 19.18
N LEU A 204 -1.13 3.73 18.07
CA LEU A 204 -0.68 4.28 16.80
C LEU A 204 -0.93 5.78 16.70
N GLN A 205 0.12 6.53 16.37
CA GLN A 205 -0.01 7.96 16.06
C GLN A 205 -0.48 8.15 14.61
N VAL A 206 -0.12 7.23 13.70
CA VAL A 206 -0.55 7.25 12.30
C VAL A 206 -0.75 5.88 11.69
N PHE A 207 -1.81 5.74 10.90
CA PHE A 207 -1.97 4.70 9.90
C PHE A 207 -1.73 5.29 8.51
N ILE A 208 -0.80 4.71 7.74
CA ILE A 208 -0.45 5.15 6.38
C ILE A 208 -1.06 4.17 5.38
N ALA A 209 -2.17 4.59 4.76
CA ALA A 209 -2.86 3.86 3.72
C ALA A 209 -2.30 4.24 2.34
N VAL A 210 -1.55 3.33 1.74
CA VAL A 210 -0.90 3.50 0.44
C VAL A 210 -1.80 2.96 -0.67
N THR A 211 -2.51 3.83 -1.40
CA THR A 211 -3.35 3.42 -2.52
C THR A 211 -2.50 2.99 -3.71
N SER A 212 -2.58 1.70 -4.08
CA SER A 212 -1.76 1.08 -5.13
C SER A 212 -2.61 0.32 -6.15
N ALA A 213 -2.17 0.20 -7.39
CA ALA A 213 -2.87 -0.61 -8.40
C ALA A 213 -2.38 -2.08 -8.40
N PRO A 214 -3.21 -3.08 -8.76
CA PRO A 214 -2.84 -4.51 -8.80
C PRO A 214 -1.47 -4.79 -9.42
N SER A 215 -1.20 -4.20 -10.59
CA SER A 215 0.04 -4.33 -11.36
C SER A 215 1.26 -3.62 -10.75
N HIS A 216 1.09 -2.71 -9.79
CA HIS A 216 2.18 -1.89 -9.23
C HIS A 216 3.03 -2.61 -8.17
N ARG A 217 3.31 -3.91 -8.36
CA ARG A 217 4.09 -4.71 -7.41
C ARG A 217 5.46 -4.09 -7.11
N ASP A 218 6.15 -3.58 -8.12
CA ASP A 218 7.49 -2.99 -7.95
C ASP A 218 7.44 -1.64 -7.21
N ALA A 219 6.34 -0.88 -7.32
CA ALA A 219 6.15 0.33 -6.52
C ALA A 219 5.94 -0.02 -5.04
N ARG A 220 5.08 -1.01 -4.74
CA ARG A 220 4.90 -1.51 -3.36
C ARG A 220 6.20 -2.04 -2.78
N MET A 221 6.97 -2.82 -3.55
CA MET A 221 8.29 -3.31 -3.13
C MET A 221 9.27 -2.17 -2.87
N ALA A 222 9.33 -1.14 -3.71
CA ALA A 222 10.17 0.02 -3.48
C ALA A 222 9.78 0.81 -2.23
N VAL A 223 8.48 0.95 -1.93
CA VAL A 223 7.99 1.53 -0.67
C VAL A 223 8.45 0.69 0.53
N ARG A 224 8.20 -0.63 0.54
CA ARG A 224 8.63 -1.55 1.60
C ARG A 224 10.14 -1.47 1.88
N GLN A 225 10.95 -1.39 0.83
CA GLN A 225 12.42 -1.34 0.91
C GLN A 225 13.00 0.05 1.27
N THR A 226 12.16 1.09 1.37
CA THR A 226 12.60 2.46 1.62
C THR A 226 11.87 3.07 2.83
N TRP A 227 11.00 4.06 2.62
CA TRP A 227 10.31 4.76 3.70
C TRP A 227 9.23 3.89 4.38
N GLY A 228 8.79 2.80 3.76
CA GLY A 228 7.95 1.78 4.38
C GLY A 228 8.61 1.05 5.56
N HIS A 229 9.95 1.11 5.67
CA HIS A 229 10.71 0.58 6.82
C HIS A 229 10.21 1.12 8.18
N PHE A 230 9.59 2.30 8.22
CA PHE A 230 9.04 2.86 9.45
C PHE A 230 7.88 2.08 10.07
N GLN A 231 7.29 1.09 9.37
CA GLN A 231 6.37 0.10 9.94
C GLN A 231 7.00 -0.73 11.08
N GLN A 232 8.33 -0.71 11.24
CA GLN A 232 9.01 -1.30 12.41
C GLN A 232 8.82 -0.48 13.70
N ARG A 233 8.24 0.73 13.63
CA ARG A 233 7.91 1.52 14.82
C ARG A 233 6.56 1.09 15.38
N SER A 234 6.46 0.96 16.71
CA SER A 234 5.21 0.61 17.40
C SER A 234 4.11 1.66 17.32
N ASP A 235 4.39 2.84 16.76
CA ASP A 235 3.46 3.98 16.66
C ASP A 235 3.07 4.35 15.21
N VAL A 236 3.49 3.53 14.23
CA VAL A 236 3.23 3.70 12.79
C VAL A 236 2.77 2.37 12.20
N ALA A 237 1.56 2.32 11.65
CA ALA A 237 1.11 1.22 10.78
C ALA A 237 1.12 1.66 9.31
N ILE A 238 1.45 0.75 8.40
CA ILE A 238 1.45 0.99 6.95
C ILE A 238 0.76 -0.19 6.27
N ALA A 239 -0.09 0.08 5.28
CA ALA A 239 -0.75 -0.93 4.46
C ALA A 239 -0.99 -0.44 3.04
N PHE A 240 -1.07 -1.37 2.09
CA PHE A 240 -1.44 -1.08 0.71
C PHE A 240 -2.93 -1.34 0.48
N MET A 241 -3.64 -0.35 -0.05
CA MET A 241 -5.07 -0.43 -0.37
C MET A 241 -5.27 -0.79 -1.85
N LEU A 242 -5.92 -1.92 -2.11
CA LEU A 242 -6.20 -2.45 -3.45
C LEU A 242 -7.66 -2.92 -3.59
N GLY A 243 -8.10 -3.13 -4.83
CA GLY A 243 -9.32 -3.87 -5.18
C GLY A 243 -9.04 -5.20 -5.88
N ALA A 244 -10.05 -5.72 -6.56
CA ALA A 244 -9.97 -6.86 -7.49
C ALA A 244 -9.46 -6.44 -8.87
N THR A 245 -8.93 -7.38 -9.66
CA THR A 245 -8.64 -7.22 -11.08
C THR A 245 -9.22 -8.38 -11.90
N ASN A 246 -9.64 -8.10 -13.13
CA ASN A 246 -10.16 -9.11 -14.06
C ASN A 246 -9.04 -9.94 -14.73
N ASN A 247 -7.77 -9.70 -14.40
CA ASN A 247 -6.62 -10.44 -14.92
C ASN A 247 -6.22 -11.58 -13.95
N PRO A 248 -6.40 -12.87 -14.31
CA PRO A 248 -6.14 -14.00 -13.40
C PRO A 248 -4.67 -14.12 -12.95
N GLU A 249 -3.72 -13.76 -13.80
CA GLU A 249 -2.28 -13.83 -13.49
C GLU A 249 -1.89 -12.82 -12.42
N LEU A 250 -2.44 -11.60 -12.49
CA LEU A 250 -2.29 -10.56 -11.47
C LEU A 250 -3.02 -10.94 -10.18
N GLU A 251 -4.21 -11.54 -10.22
CA GLU A 251 -4.87 -12.07 -9.02
C GLU A 251 -4.02 -13.14 -8.32
N LYS A 252 -3.46 -14.08 -9.08
CA LYS A 252 -2.53 -15.10 -8.55
C LYS A 252 -1.27 -14.47 -7.96
N SER A 253 -0.72 -13.44 -8.62
CA SER A 253 0.44 -12.70 -8.11
C SER A 253 0.13 -11.95 -6.81
N LEU A 254 -1.04 -11.31 -6.73
CA LEU A 254 -1.52 -10.61 -5.52
C LEU A 254 -1.78 -11.56 -4.36
N ALA A 255 -2.34 -12.76 -4.61
CA ALA A 255 -2.53 -13.77 -3.58
C ALA A 255 -1.19 -14.24 -2.98
N ALA A 256 -0.17 -14.44 -3.83
CA ALA A 256 1.18 -14.77 -3.38
C ALA A 256 1.86 -13.60 -2.63
N GLU A 257 1.63 -12.36 -3.06
CA GLU A 257 2.13 -11.16 -2.39
C GLU A 257 1.48 -10.96 -1.01
N ALA A 258 0.15 -11.13 -0.91
CA ALA A 258 -0.60 -11.03 0.35
C ALA A 258 -0.09 -12.06 1.38
N ALA A 259 0.11 -13.31 0.96
CA ALA A 259 0.63 -14.38 1.80
C ALA A 259 2.10 -14.15 2.24
N MET A 260 2.87 -13.38 1.47
CA MET A 260 4.29 -13.12 1.75
C MET A 260 4.51 -11.93 2.68
N TYR A 261 3.74 -10.85 2.54
CA TYR A 261 3.99 -9.58 3.26
C TYR A 261 2.93 -9.22 4.29
N ASN A 262 1.73 -9.81 4.22
CA ASN A 262 0.61 -9.57 5.15
C ASN A 262 0.23 -8.07 5.33
N ASP A 263 0.51 -7.23 4.34
CA ASP A 263 0.32 -5.76 4.37
C ASP A 263 -0.65 -5.23 3.31
N LEU A 264 -1.38 -6.13 2.63
CA LEU A 264 -2.38 -5.78 1.63
C LEU A 264 -3.79 -5.78 2.24
N ILE A 265 -4.52 -4.68 2.10
CA ILE A 265 -5.96 -4.60 2.38
C ILE A 265 -6.70 -4.54 1.05
N ARG A 266 -7.59 -5.52 0.81
CA ARG A 266 -8.33 -5.68 -0.47
C ARG A 266 -9.82 -5.48 -0.28
N GLY A 267 -10.35 -4.38 -0.82
CA GLY A 267 -11.78 -4.07 -0.81
C GLY A 267 -12.55 -4.69 -1.98
N ARG A 268 -13.87 -4.83 -1.82
CA ARG A 268 -14.79 -5.43 -2.81
C ARG A 268 -15.17 -4.47 -3.95
N PHE A 269 -14.19 -4.10 -4.76
CA PHE A 269 -14.42 -3.29 -5.96
C PHE A 269 -13.40 -3.64 -7.06
N LEU A 270 -13.80 -3.48 -8.33
CA LEU A 270 -12.86 -3.59 -9.46
C LEU A 270 -11.90 -2.40 -9.44
N ASP A 271 -10.61 -2.67 -9.31
CA ASP A 271 -9.58 -1.64 -9.21
C ASP A 271 -9.33 -0.97 -10.56
N SER A 272 -9.64 0.33 -10.63
CA SER A 272 -9.43 1.14 -11.83
C SER A 272 -9.35 2.61 -11.47
N TYR A 273 -8.79 3.43 -12.36
CA TYR A 273 -8.74 4.89 -12.18
C TYR A 273 -10.13 5.52 -11.93
N ASN A 274 -11.18 4.98 -12.55
CA ASN A 274 -12.55 5.49 -12.35
C ASN A 274 -13.17 5.06 -11.03
N ASN A 275 -12.56 4.11 -10.31
CA ASN A 275 -13.01 3.55 -9.02
C ASN A 275 -12.10 3.93 -7.84
N LEU A 276 -11.17 4.86 -8.01
CA LEU A 276 -10.32 5.37 -6.91
C LEU A 276 -11.16 5.90 -5.73
N THR A 277 -12.32 6.49 -6.00
CA THR A 277 -13.27 6.91 -4.96
C THR A 277 -13.80 5.73 -4.14
N LEU A 278 -14.09 4.57 -4.76
CA LEU A 278 -14.50 3.36 -4.04
C LEU A 278 -13.34 2.81 -3.18
N LYS A 279 -12.10 2.90 -3.68
CA LYS A 279 -10.89 2.54 -2.92
C LYS A 279 -10.73 3.38 -1.65
N THR A 280 -10.90 4.70 -1.72
CA THR A 280 -10.85 5.55 -0.51
C THR A 280 -12.02 5.28 0.43
N ILE A 281 -13.23 4.98 -0.08
CA ILE A 281 -14.35 4.60 0.80
C ILE A 281 -14.05 3.29 1.52
N SER A 282 -13.42 2.32 0.84
CA SER A 282 -12.97 1.06 1.44
C SER A 282 -11.82 1.22 2.44
N MET A 283 -10.95 2.20 2.25
CA MET A 283 -9.97 2.64 3.26
C MET A 283 -10.66 3.26 4.47
N LEU A 284 -11.65 4.14 4.28
CA LEU A 284 -12.40 4.75 5.38
C LEU A 284 -13.20 3.71 6.17
N GLU A 285 -13.90 2.79 5.49
CA GLU A 285 -14.59 1.66 6.13
C GLU A 285 -13.64 0.79 6.95
N TRP A 286 -12.46 0.48 6.40
CA TRP A 286 -11.48 -0.34 7.11
C TRP A 286 -11.03 0.31 8.41
N VAL A 287 -10.74 1.62 8.38
CA VAL A 287 -10.32 2.36 9.58
C VAL A 287 -11.48 2.47 10.58
N ASP A 288 -12.70 2.73 10.12
CA ASP A 288 -13.90 2.85 10.97
C ASP A 288 -14.16 1.54 11.76
N ASN A 289 -14.00 0.39 11.10
CA ASN A 289 -14.26 -0.92 11.68
C ASN A 289 -13.07 -1.51 12.48
N TYR A 290 -11.83 -1.27 12.06
CA TYR A 290 -10.66 -2.04 12.51
C TYR A 290 -9.50 -1.19 13.03
N CYS A 291 -9.55 0.14 12.90
CA CYS A 291 -8.46 1.04 13.30
C CYS A 291 -8.97 2.36 13.88
N SER A 292 -10.06 2.29 14.65
CA SER A 292 -10.84 3.45 15.10
C SER A 292 -10.26 4.21 16.30
N GLU A 293 -9.18 3.73 16.92
CA GLU A 293 -8.46 4.43 17.99
C GLU A 293 -7.13 5.07 17.54
N VAL A 294 -6.73 4.92 16.27
CA VAL A 294 -5.55 5.63 15.70
C VAL A 294 -5.73 7.14 15.79
N LYS A 295 -4.66 7.93 15.92
CA LYS A 295 -4.81 9.40 15.98
C LYS A 295 -5.01 10.06 14.61
N PHE A 296 -4.24 9.63 13.61
CA PHE A 296 -4.24 10.20 12.26
C PHE A 296 -4.19 9.12 11.18
N ILE A 297 -4.74 9.45 10.01
CA ILE A 297 -4.70 8.61 8.81
C ILE A 297 -4.07 9.40 7.68
N LEU A 298 -2.93 8.93 7.16
CA LEU A 298 -2.35 9.44 5.93
C LEU A 298 -2.82 8.57 4.76
N LYS A 299 -3.64 9.13 3.87
CA LYS A 299 -3.83 8.56 2.53
C LYS A 299 -2.68 9.04 1.65
N THR A 300 -2.02 8.12 0.95
CA THR A 300 -0.96 8.44 -0.03
C THR A 300 -1.01 7.51 -1.24
N ASP A 301 -0.58 7.98 -2.41
CA ASP A 301 -0.40 7.11 -3.60
C ASP A 301 0.95 6.36 -3.55
N ASP A 302 1.12 5.32 -4.38
CA ASP A 302 2.32 4.46 -4.43
C ASP A 302 3.52 5.03 -5.21
N ASP A 303 3.32 6.12 -5.95
CA ASP A 303 4.36 6.94 -6.58
C ASP A 303 4.79 8.14 -5.71
N MET A 304 4.47 8.09 -4.41
CA MET A 304 4.84 9.09 -3.42
C MET A 304 6.09 8.69 -2.64
N PHE A 305 6.91 9.67 -2.27
CA PHE A 305 7.93 9.54 -1.24
C PHE A 305 7.48 10.27 0.02
N ILE A 306 7.43 9.56 1.16
CA ILE A 306 6.99 10.11 2.45
C ILE A 306 8.16 10.22 3.43
N ASN A 307 8.41 11.44 3.89
CA ASN A 307 9.35 11.72 4.97
C ASN A 307 8.66 11.49 6.32
N VAL A 308 8.55 10.22 6.75
CA VAL A 308 7.77 9.83 7.93
C VAL A 308 8.30 10.51 9.22
N ASN A 309 9.61 10.71 9.38
CA ASN A 309 10.14 11.48 10.52
C ASN A 309 9.53 12.89 10.60
N LYS A 310 9.39 13.57 9.46
CA LYS A 310 8.78 14.90 9.39
C LYS A 310 7.25 14.85 9.55
N LEU A 311 6.60 13.81 9.03
CA LEU A 311 5.18 13.54 9.27
C LEU A 311 4.89 13.38 10.78
N MET A 312 5.70 12.59 11.49
CA MET A 312 5.56 12.36 12.93
C MET A 312 5.78 13.67 13.71
N ALA A 313 6.80 14.46 13.37
CA ALA A 313 6.99 15.79 13.97
C ALA A 313 5.81 16.74 13.70
N PHE A 314 5.18 16.66 12.51
CA PHE A 314 3.97 17.40 12.19
C PHE A 314 2.77 16.92 13.03
N ILE A 315 2.59 15.61 13.18
CA ILE A 315 1.51 15.00 13.99
C ILE A 315 1.64 15.41 15.46
N THR A 316 2.83 15.30 16.05
CA THR A 316 3.07 15.73 17.45
C THR A 316 2.70 17.20 17.67
N LYS A 317 2.98 18.08 16.70
CA LYS A 317 2.62 19.50 16.76
C LYS A 317 1.10 19.77 16.66
N HIS A 318 0.33 18.83 16.13
CA HIS A 318 -1.11 18.97 15.88
C HIS A 318 -1.95 17.91 16.62
N ALA A 319 -1.42 17.29 17.67
CA ALA A 319 -2.03 16.14 18.34
C ALA A 319 -3.46 16.38 18.83
N ASP A 320 -3.77 17.61 19.25
CA ASP A 320 -5.08 18.02 19.77
C ASP A 320 -6.07 18.48 18.67
N VAL A 321 -5.65 18.51 17.41
CA VAL A 321 -6.50 18.95 16.30
C VAL A 321 -7.57 17.91 15.99
N LYS A 322 -8.81 18.37 15.91
CA LYS A 322 -10.00 17.60 15.54
C LYS A 322 -10.63 18.13 14.25
N ARG A 323 -11.52 17.33 13.67
CA ARG A 323 -12.32 17.60 12.46
C ARG A 323 -11.55 18.22 11.29
N THR A 324 -10.33 17.77 11.03
CA THR A 324 -9.41 18.43 10.08
C THR A 324 -8.74 17.46 9.11
N ILE A 325 -8.67 17.87 7.84
CA ILE A 325 -7.84 17.29 6.78
C ILE A 325 -6.73 18.29 6.42
N PHE A 326 -5.48 17.84 6.51
CA PHE A 326 -4.28 18.58 6.14
C PHE A 326 -3.76 18.12 4.77
N GLY A 327 -3.28 19.06 3.95
CA GLY A 327 -2.61 18.70 2.70
C GLY A 327 -2.39 19.91 1.78
N ARG A 328 -2.21 19.63 0.49
CA ARG A 328 -2.14 20.69 -0.52
C ARG A 328 -3.54 21.14 -0.91
N LEU A 329 -3.91 22.38 -0.57
CA LEU A 329 -5.28 22.88 -0.69
C LEU A 329 -5.56 23.46 -2.08
N ALA A 330 -6.55 22.89 -2.77
CA ALA A 330 -7.11 23.38 -4.01
C ALA A 330 -8.33 24.26 -3.72
N LYS A 331 -8.37 25.48 -4.28
CA LYS A 331 -9.43 26.48 -4.06
C LYS A 331 -10.04 26.98 -5.34
N LYS A 332 -11.36 27.19 -5.36
CA LYS A 332 -12.12 27.75 -6.51
C LYS A 332 -12.00 26.91 -7.81
N TRP A 333 -11.61 25.64 -7.73
CA TRP A 333 -11.54 24.74 -8.88
C TRP A 333 -12.93 24.47 -9.46
N LYS A 334 -13.03 24.35 -10.79
CA LYS A 334 -14.28 24.15 -11.51
C LYS A 334 -14.35 22.73 -12.10
N PRO A 335 -15.52 22.07 -12.14
CA PRO A 335 -15.70 20.81 -12.86
C PRO A 335 -15.42 21.00 -14.35
N ILE A 336 -14.54 20.16 -14.90
CA ILE A 336 -14.24 20.16 -16.34
C ILE A 336 -15.42 19.50 -17.07
N ARG A 337 -16.03 20.24 -17.99
CA ARG A 337 -17.22 19.79 -18.77
C ARG A 337 -16.88 19.23 -20.15
N ASN A 338 -15.61 19.24 -20.55
CA ASN A 338 -15.16 18.59 -21.77
C ASN A 338 -15.14 17.06 -21.59
N LYS A 339 -16.03 16.33 -22.26
CA LYS A 339 -16.14 14.86 -22.21
C LYS A 339 -14.85 14.11 -22.59
N LYS A 340 -13.95 14.73 -23.37
CA LYS A 340 -12.64 14.15 -23.73
C LYS A 340 -11.59 14.25 -22.62
N SER A 341 -11.83 15.05 -21.58
CA SER A 341 -10.89 15.16 -20.46
C SER A 341 -10.98 13.95 -19.54
N LYS A 342 -9.83 13.41 -19.12
CA LYS A 342 -9.79 12.39 -18.06
C LYS A 342 -10.46 12.85 -16.76
N TYR A 343 -10.46 14.17 -16.52
CA TYR A 343 -11.08 14.86 -15.39
C TYR A 343 -12.52 15.33 -15.65
N TYR A 344 -13.19 14.83 -16.69
CA TYR A 344 -14.59 15.16 -16.97
C TYR A 344 -15.51 14.84 -15.79
N VAL A 345 -16.41 15.79 -15.48
CA VAL A 345 -17.50 15.65 -14.51
C VAL A 345 -18.79 16.12 -15.15
N SER A 346 -19.81 15.27 -15.20
CA SER A 346 -21.10 15.65 -15.80
C SER A 346 -21.90 16.63 -14.92
N PRO A 347 -22.79 17.45 -15.50
CA PRO A 347 -23.75 18.25 -14.72
C PRO A 347 -24.66 17.40 -13.82
N GLN A 348 -24.92 16.15 -14.18
CA GLN A 348 -25.71 15.19 -13.42
C GLN A 348 -24.98 14.74 -12.14
N GLN A 349 -23.69 14.43 -12.24
CA GLN A 349 -22.84 14.10 -11.07
C GLN A 349 -22.64 15.32 -10.16
N TYR A 350 -22.41 16.51 -10.74
CA TYR A 350 -22.17 17.71 -9.96
C TYR A 350 -22.71 18.96 -10.66
N LYS A 351 -23.77 19.56 -10.10
CA LYS A 351 -24.48 20.71 -10.69
C LYS A 351 -23.79 22.06 -10.49
N ARG A 352 -23.06 22.27 -9.38
CA ARG A 352 -22.48 23.59 -9.05
C ARG A 352 -21.31 23.94 -9.98
N VAL A 353 -21.03 25.24 -10.11
CA VAL A 353 -19.98 25.79 -11.01
C VAL A 353 -18.56 25.75 -10.44
N VAL A 354 -18.42 25.54 -9.14
CA VAL A 354 -17.16 25.51 -8.37
C VAL A 354 -17.28 24.42 -7.32
N PHE A 355 -16.23 23.62 -7.13
CA PHE A 355 -16.15 22.64 -6.04
C PHE A 355 -15.88 23.31 -4.69
N PRO A 356 -16.26 22.70 -3.55
CA PRO A 356 -15.76 23.15 -2.25
C PRO A 356 -14.22 23.02 -2.22
N ASP A 357 -13.53 23.89 -1.47
CA ASP A 357 -12.07 23.76 -1.26
C ASP A 357 -11.75 22.32 -0.80
N PHE A 358 -10.73 21.68 -1.38
CA PHE A 358 -10.38 20.27 -1.14
C PHE A 358 -8.86 20.07 -1.07
N THR A 359 -8.39 18.99 -0.46
CA THR A 359 -6.95 18.64 -0.45
C THR A 359 -6.64 17.67 -1.58
N THR A 360 -5.65 17.96 -2.43
CA THR A 360 -5.35 17.16 -3.63
C THR A 360 -4.97 15.71 -3.28
N GLY A 361 -5.40 14.75 -4.11
CA GLY A 361 -5.33 13.31 -3.86
C GLY A 361 -3.98 12.63 -3.58
N PRO A 362 -2.81 13.10 -4.10
CA PRO A 362 -1.56 12.33 -3.97
C PRO A 362 -1.13 12.04 -2.52
N ALA A 363 -1.35 12.99 -1.61
CA ALA A 363 -1.32 12.72 -0.17
C ALA A 363 -2.11 13.77 0.63
N TYR A 364 -2.84 13.29 1.65
CA TYR A 364 -3.50 14.13 2.65
C TYR A 364 -3.64 13.37 3.99
N LEU A 365 -3.59 14.12 5.10
CA LEU A 365 -3.61 13.59 6.47
C LEU A 365 -4.92 13.99 7.15
N MET A 366 -5.65 13.02 7.69
CA MET A 366 -6.94 13.24 8.38
C MET A 366 -6.78 12.97 9.89
N SER A 367 -7.39 13.79 10.73
CA SER A 367 -7.63 13.43 12.14
C SER A 367 -8.63 12.28 12.20
N GLN A 368 -8.47 11.28 13.07
CA GLN A 368 -9.33 10.09 13.05
C GLN A 368 -10.83 10.39 13.26
N ASP A 369 -11.15 11.45 14.00
CA ASP A 369 -12.52 11.81 14.37
C ASP A 369 -13.42 12.23 13.18
N VAL A 370 -12.89 12.28 11.96
CA VAL A 370 -13.68 12.47 10.73
C VAL A 370 -14.02 11.19 10.00
N VAL A 371 -13.38 10.05 10.31
CA VAL A 371 -13.45 8.84 9.48
C VAL A 371 -14.88 8.32 9.35
N HIS A 372 -15.60 8.16 10.47
CA HIS A 372 -16.99 7.70 10.50
C HIS A 372 -17.94 8.62 9.71
N ASP A 373 -17.83 9.93 9.95
CA ASP A 373 -18.64 10.95 9.27
C ASP A 373 -18.39 10.96 7.77
N LEU A 374 -17.13 10.86 7.35
CA LEU A 374 -16.74 10.78 5.94
C LEU A 374 -17.25 9.48 5.30
N TYR A 375 -17.06 8.33 5.96
CA TYR A 375 -17.50 7.03 5.43
C TYR A 375 -19.03 7.00 5.23
N THR A 376 -19.77 7.18 6.31
CA THR A 376 -21.24 7.04 6.29
C THR A 376 -21.93 8.12 5.45
N THR A 377 -21.32 9.30 5.30
CA THR A 377 -21.83 10.35 4.41
C THR A 377 -21.42 10.11 2.96
N ALA A 378 -20.22 9.58 2.69
CA ALA A 378 -19.81 9.20 1.34
C ALA A 378 -20.80 8.21 0.72
N LEU A 379 -21.33 7.23 1.46
CA LEU A 379 -22.34 6.31 0.92
C LEU A 379 -23.63 7.02 0.45
N LYS A 380 -23.95 8.19 1.02
CA LYS A 380 -25.18 8.96 0.74
C LYS A 380 -25.02 9.99 -0.38
N GLN A 381 -23.79 10.30 -0.82
CA GLN A 381 -23.52 11.32 -1.84
C GLN A 381 -23.59 10.78 -3.28
N MET A 382 -23.66 11.70 -4.24
CA MET A 382 -23.64 11.41 -5.68
C MET A 382 -22.22 11.08 -6.15
N TYR A 383 -22.00 9.90 -6.71
CA TYR A 383 -20.68 9.39 -7.05
C TYR A 383 -19.92 10.26 -8.06
N LEU A 384 -18.66 10.54 -7.72
CA LEU A 384 -17.74 11.30 -8.56
C LEU A 384 -16.35 10.66 -8.47
N LYS A 385 -15.80 10.27 -9.63
CA LYS A 385 -14.56 9.49 -9.75
C LYS A 385 -13.26 10.23 -9.36
N LEU A 386 -13.32 11.56 -9.26
CA LEU A 386 -12.21 12.36 -8.73
C LEU A 386 -12.26 12.28 -7.22
N GLU A 387 -11.59 11.26 -6.71
CA GLU A 387 -11.55 10.85 -5.31
C GLU A 387 -11.34 12.03 -4.36
N ASP A 388 -10.33 12.86 -4.62
CA ASP A 388 -9.95 13.97 -3.75
C ASP A 388 -10.99 15.08 -3.66
N VAL A 389 -11.57 15.46 -4.82
CA VAL A 389 -12.73 16.36 -4.93
C VAL A 389 -13.94 15.78 -4.20
N TYR A 390 -14.14 14.46 -4.29
CA TYR A 390 -15.26 13.77 -3.67
C TYR A 390 -15.12 13.71 -2.15
N THR A 391 -14.09 13.01 -1.65
CA THR A 391 -13.86 12.73 -0.23
C THR A 391 -13.54 14.02 0.54
N THR A 392 -12.50 14.74 0.12
CA THR A 392 -11.95 15.87 0.88
C THR A 392 -12.59 17.21 0.51
N GLY A 393 -13.37 17.24 -0.57
CA GLY A 393 -14.17 18.38 -1.01
C GLY A 393 -15.65 18.23 -0.67
N ILE A 394 -16.39 17.43 -1.44
CA ILE A 394 -17.86 17.33 -1.37
C ILE A 394 -18.32 16.72 -0.04
N VAL A 395 -17.82 15.52 0.31
CA VAL A 395 -18.22 14.81 1.53
C VAL A 395 -17.77 15.61 2.75
N ALA A 396 -16.48 15.94 2.85
CA ALA A 396 -15.93 16.74 3.95
C ALA A 396 -16.65 18.09 4.15
N HIS A 397 -17.05 18.78 3.08
CA HIS A 397 -17.85 20.01 3.19
C HIS A 397 -19.25 19.75 3.78
N SER A 398 -19.91 18.65 3.38
CA SER A 398 -21.25 18.30 3.89
C SER A 398 -21.29 17.95 5.38
N VAL A 399 -20.18 17.46 5.95
CA VAL A 399 -20.02 17.16 7.39
C VAL A 399 -19.23 18.24 8.16
N GLY A 400 -18.97 19.40 7.55
CA GLY A 400 -18.31 20.53 8.22
C GLY A 400 -16.84 20.30 8.60
N VAL A 401 -16.15 19.36 7.94
CA VAL A 401 -14.73 19.06 8.19
C VAL A 401 -13.84 20.15 7.59
N LYS A 402 -12.88 20.64 8.38
CA LYS A 402 -11.95 21.71 8.01
C LYS A 402 -10.87 21.18 7.06
N ARG A 403 -10.50 21.95 6.03
CA ARG A 403 -9.35 21.66 5.17
C ARG A 403 -8.26 22.70 5.40
N VAL A 404 -7.05 22.26 5.71
CA VAL A 404 -5.91 23.11 6.07
C VAL A 404 -4.78 22.93 5.06
N HIS A 405 -4.28 24.04 4.52
CA HIS A 405 -3.13 23.99 3.64
C HIS A 405 -1.84 23.79 4.44
N VAL A 406 -1.04 22.82 4.03
CA VAL A 406 0.32 22.57 4.52
C VAL A 406 1.27 22.63 3.32
N ASN A 407 2.32 23.45 3.39
CA ASN A 407 3.26 23.68 2.29
C ASN A 407 4.16 22.46 2.04
N GLU A 408 4.39 21.67 3.08
CA GLU A 408 5.25 20.51 3.11
C GLU A 408 4.60 19.28 2.43
N PHE A 409 3.29 19.30 2.18
CA PHE A 409 2.63 18.35 1.28
C PHE A 409 2.83 18.84 -0.17
N LEU A 410 3.97 18.52 -0.77
CA LEU A 410 4.34 19.14 -2.04
C LEU A 410 3.43 18.67 -3.17
N ASN A 411 2.98 17.40 -3.14
CA ASN A 411 2.03 16.77 -4.07
C ASN A 411 2.29 17.14 -5.55
N LYS A 412 3.58 17.26 -5.89
CA LYS A 412 4.15 17.55 -7.21
C LYS A 412 5.57 16.97 -7.25
N ARG A 413 6.10 16.76 -8.46
CA ARG A 413 7.53 16.48 -8.63
C ARG A 413 8.34 17.71 -8.25
N VAL A 414 9.48 17.49 -7.57
CA VAL A 414 10.46 18.51 -7.21
C VAL A 414 11.86 18.00 -7.57
N ALA A 415 12.85 18.89 -7.65
CA ALA A 415 14.23 18.46 -7.82
C ALA A 415 14.67 17.64 -6.59
N PHE A 416 15.19 16.42 -6.79
CA PHE A 416 15.58 15.48 -5.74
C PHE A 416 16.93 15.81 -5.08
N ASN A 417 17.15 17.09 -4.77
CA ASN A 417 18.21 17.51 -3.85
C ASN A 417 17.79 17.22 -2.40
N ALA A 418 18.77 17.03 -1.51
CA ALA A 418 18.51 16.69 -0.11
C ALA A 418 17.60 17.70 0.61
N CYS A 419 17.66 18.98 0.25
CA CYS A 419 16.90 20.02 0.94
C CYS A 419 15.41 20.00 0.61
N ASN A 420 15.02 19.73 -0.63
CA ASN A 420 13.61 19.51 -0.96
C ASN A 420 13.06 18.26 -0.25
N ILE A 421 13.88 17.20 -0.16
CA ILE A 421 13.52 15.93 0.50
C ILE A 421 13.37 16.11 2.03
N GLN A 422 14.28 16.82 2.67
CA GLN A 422 14.19 17.15 4.11
C GLN A 422 13.10 18.19 4.43
N LYS A 423 12.81 19.13 3.52
CA LYS A 423 11.80 20.18 3.72
C LYS A 423 10.38 19.73 3.39
N GLY A 424 10.17 18.68 2.59
CA GLY A 424 8.84 18.08 2.34
C GLY A 424 8.43 17.01 3.36
N ILE A 425 7.12 16.88 3.61
CA ILE A 425 6.47 15.70 4.20
C ILE A 425 6.21 14.67 3.09
N SER A 426 5.69 15.13 1.94
CA SER A 426 5.38 14.29 0.78
C SER A 426 5.99 14.86 -0.50
N ILE A 427 6.43 13.99 -1.41
CA ILE A 427 6.85 14.30 -2.79
C ILE A 427 6.14 13.32 -3.74
N HIS A 428 5.67 13.79 -4.89
CA HIS A 428 4.85 13.03 -5.86
C HIS A 428 5.59 12.79 -7.16
N MET A 429 5.11 11.85 -7.97
CA MET A 429 5.73 11.41 -9.24
C MET A 429 7.15 10.88 -9.02
N VAL A 430 7.35 10.08 -7.97
CA VAL A 430 8.59 9.37 -7.66
C VAL A 430 8.47 7.95 -8.19
N LYS A 431 9.25 7.62 -9.22
CA LYS A 431 9.25 6.26 -9.79
C LYS A 431 9.82 5.28 -8.76
N TYR A 432 9.42 4.01 -8.84
CA TYR A 432 9.87 2.95 -7.92
C TYR A 432 11.40 2.89 -7.77
N HIS A 433 12.17 3.03 -8.86
CA HIS A 433 13.63 3.06 -8.83
C HIS A 433 14.24 4.37 -8.28
N GLU A 434 13.48 5.46 -8.21
CA GLU A 434 13.92 6.73 -7.63
C GLU A 434 13.75 6.74 -6.10
N GLN A 435 12.82 5.94 -5.54
CA GLN A 435 12.50 5.89 -4.10
C GLN A 435 13.76 5.70 -3.22
N PHE A 436 14.62 4.73 -3.57
CA PHE A 436 15.85 4.45 -2.80
C PHE A 436 16.82 5.63 -2.83
N ASP A 437 16.83 6.36 -3.93
CA ASP A 437 17.72 7.48 -4.16
C ASP A 437 17.28 8.73 -3.38
N LEU A 438 15.98 8.92 -3.17
CA LEU A 438 15.44 9.91 -2.23
C LEU A 438 15.68 9.47 -0.78
N TRP A 439 15.44 8.20 -0.47
CA TRP A 439 15.61 7.61 0.87
C TRP A 439 17.05 7.76 1.38
N LYS A 440 18.04 7.40 0.55
CA LYS A 440 19.46 7.59 0.85
C LYS A 440 19.81 9.06 1.10
N LYS A 441 19.26 10.00 0.33
CA LYS A 441 19.49 11.45 0.50
C LYS A 441 18.81 12.02 1.75
N LEU A 442 17.70 11.42 2.20
CA LEU A 442 17.07 11.76 3.48
C LEU A 442 17.92 11.27 4.67
N LEU A 443 18.47 10.06 4.58
CA LEU A 443 19.26 9.43 5.65
C LEU A 443 20.73 9.89 5.75
N ASP A 444 21.29 10.50 4.70
CA ASP A 444 22.71 10.94 4.66
C ASP A 444 23.12 11.78 5.87
N GLY A 445 22.23 12.66 6.36
CA GLY A 445 22.41 13.46 7.59
C GLY A 445 23.52 14.51 7.57
N ARG A 446 24.45 14.45 6.60
CA ARG A 446 25.56 15.40 6.43
C ARG A 446 25.10 16.69 5.76
N THR A 447 24.15 16.58 4.82
CA THR A 447 23.64 17.72 4.08
C THR A 447 22.73 18.59 4.94
N LYS A 448 23.28 19.68 5.51
CA LYS A 448 22.53 20.69 6.27
C LYS A 448 21.84 21.69 5.33
N CYS A 449 20.53 21.79 5.46
CA CYS A 449 19.71 22.67 4.65
C CYS A 449 19.37 23.96 5.42
N LYS A 450 20.02 25.06 5.03
CA LYS A 450 19.70 26.42 5.49
C LYS A 450 18.27 26.80 5.07
#